data_AF-A0A5S6PQ86-F1
#
_entry.id   AF-A0A5S6PQ86-F1
#
_cell.length_a   1.000
_cell.length_b   1.000
_cell.length_c   1.000
_cell.angle_alpha   90.00
_cell.angle_beta   90.00
_cell.angle_gamma   90.00
#
_symmetry.space_group_name_H-M   'P 1'
#
loop_
_entity.id
_entity.type
_entity.pdbx_description
1 polymer ?
#
loop_
_entity_poly.entity_id
_entity_poly.type
_entity_poly.pdbx_seq_one_letter_code
_entity_poly.pdbx_strand_id
1 'polypeptide(L)'
;METFECYCIYQRYEWVIIDVSQNDTLKLLCPHNEFFFQRHCVTAQFLQENDNFDYVLFIDSDMGVINPKKRIEEYITDDKDIIFYNRIWNFEVMAGSYLAKNTKFVINFLRMWANYNYRLPHSFHGSDNAAIHTVLLHIASISVKHCEPLWNISKNYNDLFIYEACVRAQLETNEKWKRKISVLPKGKSWARDGWLTNSKWSEEDFIFHGWQKRRLNKHIFASWKLPFLSTKFNMSICGTHNYIENWKYNKSFVSESNEIRTQLNRIITLKDNEYYRKKKKAENLLNNLMKNDLTWHYNSSINSSLLEIPLNMQKQNLNSQILV
;
A
#
# COMPACT_ATOMS: atom_id res chain seq x y z
N MET A 1 0.00 -23.58 -1.65
CA MET A 1 0.22 -24.12 -0.29
C MET A 1 -0.97 -23.68 0.52
N GLU A 2 -1.69 -24.62 1.10
CA GLU A 2 -3.05 -24.45 1.61
C GLU A 2 -3.07 -23.95 3.07
N THR A 3 -2.04 -23.19 3.48
CA THR A 3 -1.90 -22.74 4.88
C THR A 3 -3.10 -21.93 5.37
N PHE A 4 -3.59 -21.01 4.54
CA PHE A 4 -4.74 -20.16 4.88
C PHE A 4 -6.03 -20.96 4.94
N GLU A 5 -6.31 -21.79 3.93
CA GLU A 5 -7.51 -22.61 3.90
C GLU A 5 -7.60 -23.52 5.14
N CYS A 6 -6.51 -24.21 5.47
CA CYS A 6 -6.46 -25.05 6.67
C CYS A 6 -6.61 -24.24 7.97
N TYR A 7 -5.98 -23.07 8.04
CA TYR A 7 -6.09 -22.15 9.18
C TYR A 7 -7.53 -21.64 9.36
N CYS A 8 -8.18 -21.23 8.28
CA CYS A 8 -9.57 -20.77 8.28
C CYS A 8 -10.52 -21.88 8.73
N ILE A 9 -10.36 -23.11 8.22
CA ILE A 9 -11.15 -24.28 8.68
C ILE A 9 -10.98 -24.49 10.20
N TYR A 10 -9.74 -24.47 10.69
CA TYR A 10 -9.45 -24.68 12.11
C TYR A 10 -10.06 -23.58 12.99
N GLN A 11 -9.87 -22.31 12.61
CA GLN A 11 -10.36 -21.15 13.36
C GLN A 11 -11.84 -20.83 13.11
N ARG A 12 -12.49 -21.57 12.21
CA ARG A 12 -13.88 -21.35 11.76
C ARG A 12 -14.09 -19.98 11.13
N TYR A 13 -13.13 -19.53 10.34
CA TYR A 13 -13.29 -18.39 9.45
C TYR A 13 -13.75 -18.86 8.07
N GLU A 14 -14.56 -18.06 7.40
CA GLU A 14 -14.86 -18.28 5.98
C GLU A 14 -13.60 -18.02 5.14
N TRP A 15 -13.25 -18.97 4.28
CA TRP A 15 -12.17 -18.81 3.31
C TRP A 15 -12.75 -18.47 1.94
N VAL A 16 -12.50 -17.24 1.47
CA VAL A 16 -13.06 -16.74 0.22
C VAL A 16 -11.95 -16.50 -0.80
N ILE A 17 -12.04 -17.18 -1.94
CA ILE A 17 -11.19 -16.93 -3.11
C ILE A 17 -12.07 -16.31 -4.19
N ILE A 18 -11.68 -15.12 -4.67
CA ILE A 18 -12.37 -14.43 -5.75
C ILE A 18 -11.50 -14.47 -7.00
N ASP A 19 -11.96 -15.18 -8.03
CA ASP A 19 -11.36 -15.14 -9.37
C ASP A 19 -12.15 -14.18 -10.26
N VAL A 20 -11.63 -12.95 -10.39
CA VAL A 20 -12.23 -11.91 -11.23
C VAL A 20 -12.28 -12.34 -12.70
N SER A 21 -11.36 -13.20 -13.17
CA SER A 21 -11.35 -13.65 -14.56
C SER A 21 -12.56 -14.51 -14.93
N GLN A 22 -13.23 -15.10 -13.94
CA GLN A 22 -14.41 -15.93 -14.09
C GLN A 22 -15.71 -15.23 -13.64
N ASN A 23 -15.65 -13.95 -13.25
CA ASN A 23 -16.80 -13.22 -12.73
C ASN A 23 -17.08 -11.97 -13.58
N ASP A 24 -17.99 -12.10 -14.55
CA ASP A 24 -18.30 -11.02 -15.49
C ASP A 24 -18.92 -9.79 -14.80
N THR A 25 -19.71 -9.99 -13.74
CA THR A 25 -20.24 -8.90 -12.92
C THR A 25 -19.11 -8.10 -12.27
N LEU A 26 -18.12 -8.75 -11.66
CA LEU A 26 -16.98 -8.06 -11.06
C LEU A 26 -16.08 -7.39 -12.11
N LYS A 27 -15.91 -7.97 -13.30
CA LYS A 27 -15.19 -7.29 -14.39
C LYS A 27 -15.85 -5.98 -14.79
N LEU A 28 -17.19 -5.95 -14.82
CA LEU A 28 -17.97 -4.76 -15.13
C LEU A 28 -17.93 -3.73 -14.00
N LEU A 29 -18.10 -4.18 -12.74
CA LEU A 29 -18.16 -3.31 -11.57
C LEU A 29 -16.79 -2.77 -11.14
N CYS A 30 -15.72 -3.51 -11.42
CA CYS A 30 -14.34 -3.15 -11.08
C CYS A 30 -13.44 -3.13 -12.34
N PRO A 31 -13.64 -2.15 -13.24
CA PRO A 31 -12.97 -2.07 -14.54
C PRO A 31 -11.55 -1.45 -14.46
N HIS A 32 -10.88 -1.59 -13.32
CA HIS A 32 -9.53 -1.05 -13.12
C HIS A 32 -8.51 -1.85 -13.94
N ASN A 33 -7.66 -1.14 -14.70
CA ASN A 33 -6.72 -1.75 -15.64
C ASN A 33 -5.54 -2.43 -14.92
N GLU A 34 -5.07 -1.88 -13.80
CA GLU A 34 -4.06 -2.52 -12.98
C GLU A 34 -4.70 -3.43 -11.92
N PHE A 35 -4.32 -4.70 -11.94
CA PHE A 35 -4.76 -5.72 -10.98
C PHE A 35 -4.64 -5.26 -9.51
N PHE A 36 -3.53 -4.58 -9.18
CA PHE A 36 -3.28 -4.09 -7.82
C PHE A 36 -4.31 -3.09 -7.32
N PHE A 37 -4.95 -2.32 -8.21
CA PHE A 37 -6.05 -1.44 -7.86
C PHE A 37 -7.40 -2.18 -7.89
N GLN A 38 -7.59 -3.08 -8.86
CA GLN A 38 -8.84 -3.85 -9.02
C GLN A 38 -9.20 -4.63 -7.75
N ARG A 39 -8.21 -5.23 -7.07
CA ARG A 39 -8.42 -6.00 -5.83
C ARG A 39 -9.11 -5.20 -4.72
N HIS A 40 -8.84 -3.90 -4.61
CA HIS A 40 -9.49 -3.05 -3.61
C HIS A 40 -10.94 -2.74 -3.98
N CYS A 41 -11.25 -2.56 -5.27
CA CYS A 41 -12.63 -2.44 -5.74
C CYS A 41 -13.41 -3.73 -5.47
N VAL A 42 -12.82 -4.89 -5.79
CA VAL A 42 -13.43 -6.20 -5.56
C VAL A 42 -13.71 -6.42 -4.08
N THR A 43 -12.76 -6.06 -3.20
CA THR A 43 -12.98 -6.14 -1.74
C THR A 43 -14.11 -5.21 -1.29
N ALA A 44 -14.19 -4.00 -1.85
CA ALA A 44 -15.29 -3.07 -1.55
C ALA A 44 -16.64 -3.61 -2.01
N GLN A 45 -16.69 -4.24 -3.18
CA GLN A 45 -17.90 -4.85 -3.72
C GLN A 45 -18.34 -6.05 -2.87
N PHE A 46 -17.40 -6.91 -2.49
CA PHE A 46 -17.64 -8.05 -1.61
C PHE A 46 -18.26 -7.59 -0.28
N LEU A 47 -17.67 -6.60 0.39
CA LEU A 47 -18.21 -6.06 1.64
C LEU A 47 -19.62 -5.46 1.46
N GLN A 48 -19.88 -4.79 0.34
CA GLN A 48 -21.19 -4.21 0.06
C GLN A 48 -22.27 -5.27 -0.16
N GLU A 49 -21.94 -6.39 -0.79
CA GLU A 49 -22.90 -7.46 -1.13
C GLU A 49 -23.10 -8.47 0.01
N ASN A 50 -22.17 -8.54 0.96
CA ASN A 50 -22.16 -9.54 2.03
C ASN A 50 -22.16 -8.86 3.41
N ASP A 51 -23.34 -8.44 3.86
CA ASP A 51 -23.57 -7.76 5.14
C ASP A 51 -23.40 -8.66 6.38
N ASN A 52 -23.29 -9.96 6.18
CA ASN A 52 -23.05 -10.96 7.21
C ASN A 52 -21.59 -11.02 7.71
N PHE A 53 -20.64 -10.39 7.02
CA PHE A 53 -19.26 -10.29 7.49
C PHE A 53 -19.03 -8.99 8.27
N ASP A 54 -18.66 -9.10 9.54
CA ASP A 54 -18.26 -7.94 10.35
C ASP A 54 -16.90 -7.38 9.90
N TYR A 55 -15.95 -8.29 9.61
CA TYR A 55 -14.59 -7.98 9.18
C TYR A 55 -14.12 -8.91 8.07
N VAL A 56 -13.29 -8.39 7.19
CA VAL A 56 -12.54 -9.13 6.18
C VAL A 56 -11.05 -8.85 6.36
N LEU A 57 -10.24 -9.90 6.47
CA LEU A 57 -8.79 -9.81 6.29
C LEU A 57 -8.48 -10.00 4.80
N PHE A 58 -8.20 -8.91 4.10
CA PHE A 58 -7.69 -8.97 2.74
C PHE A 58 -6.21 -9.40 2.77
N ILE A 59 -5.80 -10.30 1.87
CA ILE A 59 -4.41 -10.78 1.76
C ILE A 59 -3.99 -11.00 0.30
N ASP A 60 -2.70 -10.86 0.04
CA ASP A 60 -2.07 -11.21 -1.23
C ASP A 60 -1.82 -12.72 -1.37
N SER A 61 -1.78 -13.16 -2.63
CA SER A 61 -1.60 -14.59 -2.98
C SER A 61 -0.20 -15.15 -2.68
N ASP A 62 0.76 -14.29 -2.32
CA ASP A 62 2.10 -14.67 -1.88
C ASP A 62 2.28 -14.59 -0.36
N MET A 63 1.18 -14.61 0.39
CA MET A 63 1.17 -14.70 1.85
C MET A 63 0.88 -16.14 2.32
N GLY A 64 1.36 -16.49 3.51
CA GLY A 64 1.01 -17.78 4.14
C GLY A 64 1.13 -17.77 5.65
N VAL A 65 0.29 -18.57 6.31
CA VAL A 65 0.25 -18.69 7.78
C VAL A 65 1.44 -19.51 8.25
N ILE A 66 2.37 -18.85 8.98
CA ILE A 66 3.53 -19.51 9.58
C ILE A 66 3.19 -20.08 10.96
N ASN A 67 2.32 -19.42 11.74
CA ASN A 67 1.90 -19.88 13.06
C ASN A 67 0.37 -19.91 13.18
N PRO A 68 -0.26 -21.09 13.18
CA PRO A 68 -1.72 -21.19 13.20
C PRO A 68 -2.35 -20.94 14.58
N LYS A 69 -1.53 -20.78 15.64
CA LYS A 69 -2.02 -20.47 16.99
C LYS A 69 -2.44 -19.01 17.15
N LYS A 70 -1.99 -18.15 16.25
CA LYS A 70 -2.30 -16.71 16.24
C LYS A 70 -3.71 -16.46 15.71
N ARG A 71 -4.36 -15.44 16.25
CA ARG A 71 -5.74 -15.06 15.92
C ARG A 71 -5.79 -13.73 15.19
N ILE A 72 -6.73 -13.61 14.25
CA ILE A 72 -6.93 -12.38 13.49
C ILE A 72 -7.42 -11.25 14.42
N GLU A 73 -8.24 -11.61 15.41
CA GLU A 73 -8.84 -10.69 16.36
C GLU A 73 -7.81 -10.01 17.27
N GLU A 74 -6.59 -10.59 17.43
CA GLU A 74 -5.47 -9.95 18.15
C GLU A 74 -5.09 -8.58 17.55
N TYR A 75 -5.47 -8.33 16.29
CA TYR A 75 -5.10 -7.12 15.54
C TYR A 75 -6.28 -6.18 15.30
N ILE A 76 -7.49 -6.53 15.74
CA ILE A 76 -8.66 -5.64 15.65
C ILE A 76 -8.52 -4.54 16.71
N THR A 77 -8.94 -3.32 16.36
CA THR A 77 -8.97 -2.17 17.25
C THR A 77 -10.38 -1.61 17.25
N ASP A 78 -11.05 -1.62 18.40
CA ASP A 78 -12.50 -1.41 18.51
C ASP A 78 -13.01 -0.09 17.90
N ASP A 79 -12.21 0.98 17.93
CA ASP A 79 -12.57 2.30 17.42
C ASP A 79 -12.18 2.52 15.94
N LYS A 80 -11.64 1.50 15.27
CA LYS A 80 -11.11 1.58 13.90
C LYS A 80 -11.94 0.77 12.93
N ASP A 81 -12.18 1.36 11.76
CA ASP A 81 -12.94 0.72 10.70
C ASP A 81 -11.99 -0.03 9.74
N ILE A 82 -10.77 0.46 9.53
CA ILE A 82 -9.77 -0.23 8.70
C ILE A 82 -8.39 -0.15 9.35
N ILE A 83 -7.67 -1.27 9.31
CA ILE A 83 -6.39 -1.43 9.96
C ILE A 83 -5.38 -1.89 8.91
N PHE A 84 -4.33 -1.08 8.76
CA PHE A 84 -3.14 -1.36 7.97
C PHE A 84 -1.94 -1.56 8.90
N TYR A 85 -0.76 -1.69 8.31
CA TYR A 85 0.50 -1.69 9.06
C TYR A 85 1.64 -1.10 8.25
N ASN A 86 2.64 -0.59 8.98
CA ASN A 86 3.88 -0.12 8.38
C ASN A 86 4.73 -1.32 7.95
N ARG A 87 5.17 -1.32 6.70
CA ARG A 87 6.10 -2.33 6.20
C ARG A 87 7.49 -2.11 6.81
N ILE A 88 8.14 -3.17 7.28
CA ILE A 88 9.36 -3.06 8.10
C ILE A 88 10.53 -2.43 7.33
N TRP A 89 10.73 -2.82 6.06
CA TRP A 89 11.95 -2.51 5.33
C TRP A 89 11.92 -1.19 4.53
N ASN A 90 10.81 -0.46 4.54
CA ASN A 90 10.64 0.83 3.87
C ASN A 90 9.63 1.74 4.62
N PHE A 91 9.01 2.71 3.94
CA PHE A 91 8.10 3.70 4.55
C PHE A 91 6.65 3.50 4.13
N GLU A 92 6.37 2.41 3.42
CA GLU A 92 5.06 2.10 2.91
C GLU A 92 4.10 1.72 4.05
N VAL A 93 2.88 2.24 3.97
CA VAL A 93 1.71 1.50 4.47
C VAL A 93 1.54 0.28 3.57
N MET A 94 1.57 -0.93 4.13
CA MET A 94 1.46 -2.15 3.34
C MET A 94 0.08 -2.22 2.66
N ALA A 95 0.08 -2.40 1.33
CA ALA A 95 -1.15 -2.56 0.56
C ALA A 95 -1.60 -4.01 0.38
N GLY A 96 -0.66 -4.97 0.46
CA GLY A 96 -0.91 -6.39 0.21
C GLY A 96 -1.72 -7.12 1.29
N SER A 97 -2.03 -6.48 2.41
CA SER A 97 -3.05 -6.97 3.34
C SER A 97 -3.57 -5.88 4.28
N TYR A 98 -4.84 -5.97 4.67
CA TYR A 98 -5.49 -5.09 5.65
C TYR A 98 -6.71 -5.77 6.28
N LEU A 99 -7.04 -5.37 7.51
CA LEU A 99 -8.31 -5.71 8.15
C LEU A 99 -9.34 -4.61 7.86
N ALA A 100 -10.45 -4.99 7.24
CA ALA A 100 -11.52 -4.10 6.82
C ALA A 100 -12.81 -4.47 7.53
N LYS A 101 -13.32 -3.57 8.37
CA LYS A 101 -14.66 -3.67 8.94
C LYS A 101 -15.70 -3.38 7.87
N ASN A 102 -16.84 -4.07 7.89
CA ASN A 102 -17.91 -3.79 6.95
C ASN A 102 -18.67 -2.50 7.32
N THR A 103 -18.13 -1.36 6.88
CA THR A 103 -18.76 -0.05 7.05
C THR A 103 -18.78 0.71 5.73
N LYS A 104 -19.75 1.63 5.60
CA LYS A 104 -19.81 2.56 4.45
C LYS A 104 -18.52 3.36 4.28
N PHE A 105 -17.82 3.68 5.38
CA PHE A 105 -16.54 4.37 5.33
C PHE A 105 -15.48 3.52 4.62
N VAL A 106 -15.35 2.24 4.99
CA VAL A 106 -14.36 1.32 4.40
C VAL A 106 -14.63 1.06 2.93
N ILE A 107 -15.89 0.79 2.57
CA ILE A 107 -16.30 0.57 1.18
C ILE A 107 -15.92 1.79 0.32
N ASN A 108 -16.20 3.00 0.79
CA ASN A 108 -15.86 4.23 0.08
C ASN A 108 -14.34 4.48 0.04
N PHE A 109 -13.62 4.18 1.13
CA PHE A 109 -12.16 4.27 1.17
C PHE A 109 -11.52 3.36 0.12
N LEU A 110 -11.92 2.09 0.07
CA LEU A 110 -11.37 1.10 -0.85
C LEU A 110 -11.71 1.45 -2.31
N ARG A 111 -12.91 1.97 -2.59
CA ARG A 111 -13.27 2.49 -3.92
C ARG A 111 -12.44 3.70 -4.31
N MET A 112 -12.24 4.65 -3.40
CA MET A 112 -11.37 5.81 -3.65
C MET A 112 -9.95 5.36 -4.00
N TRP A 113 -9.42 4.42 -3.22
CA TRP A 113 -8.09 3.86 -3.45
C TRP A 113 -8.00 3.11 -4.78
N ALA A 114 -8.96 2.23 -5.11
CA ALA A 114 -9.01 1.56 -6.41
C ALA A 114 -9.04 2.57 -7.58
N ASN A 115 -9.85 3.62 -7.46
CA ASN A 115 -9.99 4.65 -8.51
C ASN A 115 -8.74 5.50 -8.71
N TYR A 116 -7.73 5.43 -7.84
CA TYR A 116 -6.43 6.05 -8.13
C TYR A 116 -5.72 5.46 -9.34
N ASN A 117 -6.10 4.26 -9.79
CA ASN A 117 -5.65 3.68 -11.07
C ASN A 117 -5.72 4.68 -12.24
N TYR A 118 -6.68 5.61 -12.23
CA TYR A 118 -6.89 6.58 -13.31
C TYR A 118 -6.24 7.95 -13.05
N ARG A 119 -5.50 8.09 -11.95
CA ARG A 119 -4.86 9.35 -11.51
C ARG A 119 -3.37 9.18 -11.24
N LEU A 120 -2.79 8.06 -11.67
CA LEU A 120 -1.37 7.79 -11.51
C LEU A 120 -0.55 8.73 -12.38
N PRO A 121 0.63 9.17 -11.91
CA PRO A 121 1.54 9.90 -12.76
C PRO A 121 2.13 8.97 -13.83
N HIS A 122 2.52 9.54 -14.97
CA HIS A 122 3.21 8.79 -16.04
C HIS A 122 4.65 8.38 -15.70
N SER A 123 5.10 8.67 -14.48
CA SER A 123 6.43 8.37 -13.94
C SER A 123 6.46 7.00 -13.27
N PHE A 124 7.60 6.61 -12.66
CA PHE A 124 7.64 5.42 -11.82
C PHE A 124 6.78 5.63 -10.56
N HIS A 125 5.57 5.08 -10.56
CA HIS A 125 4.54 5.41 -9.57
C HIS A 125 4.42 4.41 -8.42
N GLY A 126 4.85 3.16 -8.57
CA GLY A 126 4.75 2.15 -7.50
C GLY A 126 3.34 1.60 -7.22
N SER A 127 2.43 1.77 -8.17
CA SER A 127 1.04 1.28 -8.14
C SER A 127 0.28 1.69 -6.86
N ASP A 128 -0.56 0.80 -6.34
CA ASP A 128 -1.45 1.00 -5.20
C ASP A 128 -0.71 1.26 -3.88
N ASN A 129 0.46 0.63 -3.68
CA ASN A 129 1.36 0.86 -2.55
C ASN A 129 1.70 2.34 -2.37
N ALA A 130 1.98 3.06 -3.45
CA ALA A 130 2.24 4.49 -3.37
C ALA A 130 0.92 5.28 -3.27
N ALA A 131 -0.09 4.89 -4.04
CA ALA A 131 -1.35 5.63 -4.12
C ALA A 131 -2.10 5.69 -2.78
N ILE A 132 -2.00 4.68 -1.91
CA ILE A 132 -2.63 4.72 -0.58
C ILE A 132 -2.16 5.93 0.24
N HIS A 133 -0.91 6.36 0.06
CA HIS A 133 -0.37 7.52 0.77
C HIS A 133 -1.12 8.80 0.35
N THR A 134 -1.42 8.94 -0.95
CA THR A 134 -2.24 10.03 -1.49
C THR A 134 -3.68 9.96 -0.97
N VAL A 135 -4.27 8.76 -0.94
CA VAL A 135 -5.61 8.50 -0.38
C VAL A 135 -5.69 8.97 1.07
N LEU A 136 -4.67 8.67 1.89
CA LEU A 136 -4.60 9.10 3.29
C LEU A 136 -4.55 10.63 3.42
N LEU A 137 -3.86 11.35 2.53
CA LEU A 137 -3.89 12.83 2.53
C LEU A 137 -5.29 13.36 2.26
N HIS A 138 -6.03 12.78 1.32
CA HIS A 138 -7.43 13.17 1.07
C HIS A 138 -8.32 12.94 2.31
N ILE A 139 -8.19 11.79 2.98
CA ILE A 139 -8.93 11.53 4.22
C ILE A 139 -8.55 12.54 5.32
N ALA A 140 -7.27 12.91 5.41
CA ALA A 140 -6.79 13.93 6.34
C ALA A 140 -7.24 15.36 5.96
N SER A 141 -7.79 15.56 4.76
CA SER A 141 -8.03 16.89 4.18
C SER A 141 -6.73 17.72 4.02
N ILE A 142 -5.60 17.05 3.79
CA ILE A 142 -4.32 17.69 3.46
C ILE A 142 -4.18 17.78 1.93
N SER A 143 -3.63 18.89 1.44
CA SER A 143 -3.37 19.09 0.02
C SER A 143 -2.34 18.09 -0.51
N VAL A 144 -2.69 17.37 -1.57
CA VAL A 144 -1.77 16.45 -2.28
C VAL A 144 -0.68 17.17 -3.06
N LYS A 145 -0.93 18.43 -3.45
CA LYS A 145 -0.06 19.23 -4.32
C LYS A 145 1.34 19.46 -3.75
N HIS A 146 1.51 19.34 -2.43
CA HIS A 146 2.82 19.55 -1.81
C HIS A 146 3.83 18.45 -2.18
N CYS A 147 3.42 17.17 -2.12
CA CYS A 147 4.32 16.04 -2.39
C CYS A 147 4.18 15.49 -3.83
N GLU A 148 3.08 15.78 -4.51
CA GLU A 148 2.79 15.31 -5.88
C GLU A 148 3.91 15.58 -6.90
N PRO A 149 4.62 16.74 -6.89
CA PRO A 149 5.75 16.96 -7.80
C PRO A 149 6.85 15.90 -7.69
N LEU A 150 7.11 15.37 -6.48
CA LEU A 150 8.10 14.30 -6.27
C LEU A 150 7.64 12.98 -6.89
N TRP A 151 6.34 12.70 -6.85
CA TRP A 151 5.77 11.51 -7.48
C TRP A 151 5.88 11.61 -9.00
N ASN A 152 5.54 12.77 -9.57
CA ASN A 152 5.56 13.05 -11.01
C ASN A 152 6.96 12.92 -11.65
N ILE A 153 8.04 13.07 -10.87
CA ILE A 153 9.42 12.95 -11.38
C ILE A 153 10.12 11.65 -10.98
N SER A 154 9.43 10.77 -10.25
CA SER A 154 9.99 9.52 -9.74
C SER A 154 10.45 8.58 -10.87
N LYS A 155 11.64 8.00 -10.73
CA LYS A 155 12.20 7.08 -11.75
C LYS A 155 12.38 5.66 -11.25
N ASN A 156 12.32 5.45 -9.95
CA ASN A 156 12.63 4.17 -9.29
C ASN A 156 12.14 4.19 -7.83
N TYR A 157 12.30 3.06 -7.14
CA TYR A 157 11.92 2.93 -5.72
C TYR A 157 12.62 3.92 -4.79
N ASN A 158 13.85 4.33 -5.07
CA ASN A 158 14.53 5.30 -4.20
C ASN A 158 13.88 6.69 -4.25
N ASP A 159 13.37 7.09 -5.42
CA ASP A 159 12.62 8.33 -5.60
C ASP A 159 11.22 8.20 -4.99
N LEU A 160 10.58 7.05 -5.18
CA LEU A 160 9.29 6.75 -4.56
C LEU A 160 9.34 6.82 -3.03
N PHE A 161 10.42 6.31 -2.41
CA PHE A 161 10.64 6.44 -0.97
C PHE A 161 10.82 7.89 -0.51
N ILE A 162 11.28 8.80 -1.38
CA ILE A 162 11.32 10.24 -1.07
C ILE A 162 9.91 10.81 -1.09
N TYR A 163 9.11 10.45 -2.10
CA TYR A 163 7.70 10.82 -2.17
C TYR A 163 6.91 10.31 -0.95
N GLU A 164 7.02 9.02 -0.63
CA GLU A 164 6.39 8.42 0.56
C GLU A 164 6.82 9.16 1.83
N ALA A 165 8.12 9.44 2.00
CA ALA A 165 8.61 10.16 3.17
C ALA A 165 7.99 11.56 3.30
N CYS A 166 7.82 12.27 2.18
CA CYS A 166 7.12 13.55 2.14
C CYS A 166 5.66 13.40 2.60
N VAL A 167 4.92 12.45 2.04
CA VAL A 167 3.49 12.26 2.37
C VAL A 167 3.32 11.87 3.83
N ARG A 168 4.16 10.96 4.33
CA ARG A 168 4.17 10.55 5.74
C ARG A 168 4.44 11.74 6.66
N ALA A 169 5.39 12.62 6.30
CA ALA A 169 5.65 13.84 7.05
C ALA A 169 4.46 14.80 7.07
N GLN A 170 3.72 14.93 5.96
CA GLN A 170 2.49 15.72 5.93
C GLN A 170 1.40 15.11 6.83
N LEU A 171 1.24 13.79 6.82
CA LEU A 171 0.28 13.06 7.68
C LEU A 171 0.59 13.16 9.18
N GLU A 172 1.84 13.46 9.56
CA GLU A 172 2.23 13.75 10.96
C GLU A 172 1.67 15.09 11.46
N THR A 173 1.36 16.03 10.56
CA THR A 173 0.86 17.37 10.94
C THR A 173 -0.62 17.38 11.29
N ASN A 174 -1.38 16.36 10.88
CA ASN A 174 -2.81 16.28 11.09
C ASN A 174 -3.26 14.82 11.22
N GLU A 175 -3.68 14.44 12.42
CA GLU A 175 -4.07 13.07 12.75
C GLU A 175 -5.54 12.74 12.42
N LYS A 176 -6.29 13.63 11.75
CA LYS A 176 -7.71 13.42 11.40
C LYS A 176 -7.95 12.11 10.65
N TRP A 177 -6.99 11.67 9.83
CA TRP A 177 -7.08 10.39 9.12
C TRP A 177 -7.09 9.17 10.05
N LYS A 178 -6.50 9.26 11.25
CA LYS A 178 -6.45 8.20 12.25
C LYS A 178 -7.78 7.96 12.98
N ARG A 179 -8.81 8.79 12.73
CA ARG A 179 -10.12 8.66 13.39
C ARG A 179 -10.77 7.30 13.11
N LYS A 180 -10.69 6.83 11.87
CA LYS A 180 -11.28 5.55 11.41
C LYS A 180 -10.25 4.56 10.88
N ILE A 181 -9.00 4.99 10.75
CA ILE A 181 -7.90 4.21 10.18
C ILE A 181 -6.86 3.96 11.27
N SER A 182 -6.36 2.74 11.38
CA SER A 182 -5.14 2.44 12.13
C SER A 182 -4.04 1.99 11.18
N VAL A 183 -2.80 2.34 11.52
CA VAL A 183 -1.60 1.81 10.86
C VAL A 183 -0.69 1.29 11.97
N LEU A 184 -0.64 -0.04 12.12
CA LEU A 184 0.14 -0.68 13.17
C LEU A 184 1.64 -0.37 13.01
N PRO A 185 2.38 -0.17 14.12
CA PRO A 185 3.83 0.03 14.08
C PRO A 185 4.57 -1.13 13.44
N LYS A 186 5.78 -0.86 12.93
CA LYS A 186 6.65 -1.89 12.37
C LYS A 186 6.91 -3.00 13.41
N GLY A 187 6.77 -4.26 12.98
CA GLY A 187 6.98 -5.42 13.86
C GLY A 187 5.85 -5.72 14.83
N LYS A 188 4.69 -5.05 14.70
CA LYS A 188 3.49 -5.28 15.55
C LYS A 188 2.28 -5.80 14.77
N SER A 189 2.42 -6.03 13.47
CA SER A 189 1.37 -6.50 12.56
C SER A 189 1.25 -8.02 12.50
N TRP A 190 0.18 -8.52 11.88
CA TRP A 190 -0.02 -9.95 11.60
C TRP A 190 0.97 -10.51 10.58
N ALA A 191 1.51 -9.66 9.71
CA ALA A 191 2.39 -10.09 8.64
C ALA A 191 3.70 -9.31 8.58
N ARG A 192 4.75 -10.01 8.15
CA ARG A 192 6.03 -9.42 7.73
C ARG A 192 6.61 -10.14 6.53
N ASP A 193 7.48 -9.44 5.80
CA ASP A 193 8.29 -10.06 4.75
C ASP A 193 9.21 -11.15 5.34
N GLY A 194 9.02 -12.41 4.94
CA GLY A 194 9.74 -13.55 5.53
C GLY A 194 11.25 -13.53 5.25
N TRP A 195 11.67 -12.91 4.15
CA TRP A 195 13.07 -12.79 3.75
C TRP A 195 13.90 -11.91 4.69
N LEU A 196 13.28 -11.04 5.49
CA LEU A 196 13.97 -10.16 6.45
C LEU A 196 14.78 -10.93 7.49
N THR A 197 14.38 -12.16 7.78
CA THR A 197 15.03 -13.05 8.75
C THR A 197 15.47 -14.35 8.09
N ASN A 198 15.69 -14.35 6.77
CA ASN A 198 16.03 -15.55 6.00
C ASN A 198 15.04 -16.71 6.22
N SER A 199 13.74 -16.40 6.28
CA SER A 199 12.65 -17.36 6.56
C SER A 199 12.64 -17.92 8.00
N LYS A 200 13.52 -17.46 8.90
CA LYS A 200 13.42 -17.80 10.32
C LYS A 200 12.19 -17.16 10.96
N TRP A 201 11.56 -17.85 11.89
CA TRP A 201 10.34 -17.42 12.55
C TRP A 201 10.34 -17.80 14.03
N SER A 202 9.43 -17.20 14.80
CA SER A 202 9.22 -17.47 16.23
C SER A 202 7.72 -17.53 16.54
N GLU A 203 7.34 -17.98 17.75
CA GLU A 203 5.94 -18.07 18.19
C GLU A 203 5.19 -16.72 18.18
N GLU A 204 5.89 -15.57 18.07
CA GLU A 204 5.26 -14.25 17.91
C GLU A 204 4.86 -13.93 16.46
N ASP A 205 5.43 -14.61 15.47
CA ASP A 205 5.06 -14.45 14.07
C ASP A 205 3.70 -15.09 13.79
N PHE A 206 2.95 -14.54 12.81
CA PHE A 206 1.67 -15.10 12.36
C PHE A 206 1.68 -15.43 10.87
N ILE A 207 1.84 -14.43 9.99
CA ILE A 207 1.81 -14.59 8.53
C ILE A 207 3.14 -14.11 7.92
N PHE A 208 3.65 -14.85 6.95
CA PHE A 208 4.76 -14.39 6.10
C PHE A 208 4.24 -13.89 4.76
N HIS A 209 4.74 -12.74 4.35
CA HIS A 209 4.56 -12.15 3.03
C HIS A 209 5.78 -12.41 2.14
N GLY A 210 5.58 -12.40 0.82
CA GLY A 210 6.64 -12.54 -0.17
C GLY A 210 7.02 -13.97 -0.51
N TRP A 211 6.15 -14.95 -0.24
CA TRP A 211 6.31 -16.37 -0.57
C TRP A 211 6.03 -16.70 -2.04
N GLN A 212 6.50 -15.84 -2.94
CA GLN A 212 6.37 -16.06 -4.38
C GLN A 212 7.14 -17.31 -4.78
N LYS A 213 6.47 -18.28 -5.43
CA LYS A 213 7.10 -19.55 -5.88
C LYS A 213 8.35 -19.31 -6.72
N ARG A 214 8.36 -18.27 -7.58
CA ARG A 214 9.52 -17.89 -8.41
C ARG A 214 10.77 -17.48 -7.61
N ARG A 215 10.63 -17.13 -6.33
CA ARG A 215 11.72 -16.70 -5.43
C ARG A 215 12.16 -17.78 -4.44
N LEU A 216 11.48 -18.93 -4.41
CA LEU A 216 11.79 -20.05 -3.53
C LEU A 216 13.16 -20.65 -3.90
N ASN A 217 14.06 -20.73 -2.91
CA ASN A 217 15.41 -21.28 -3.05
C ASN A 217 16.23 -20.64 -4.19
N LYS A 218 16.07 -19.33 -4.41
CA LYS A 218 16.84 -18.57 -5.40
C LYS A 218 17.89 -17.67 -4.75
N HIS A 219 18.88 -17.23 -5.54
CA HIS A 219 19.90 -16.27 -5.15
C HIS A 219 19.58 -14.88 -5.72
N ILE A 220 18.39 -14.37 -5.40
CA ILE A 220 17.92 -13.04 -5.84
C ILE A 220 17.33 -12.29 -4.64
N PHE A 221 17.15 -10.97 -4.77
CA PHE A 221 16.50 -10.16 -3.75
C PHE A 221 15.15 -10.76 -3.32
N ALA A 222 14.85 -10.67 -2.01
CA ALA A 222 13.63 -11.23 -1.41
C ALA A 222 13.42 -12.73 -1.67
N SER A 223 14.50 -13.50 -1.88
CA SER A 223 14.39 -14.95 -1.90
C SER A 223 14.08 -15.50 -0.51
N TRP A 224 13.44 -16.66 -0.50
CA TRP A 224 13.01 -17.31 0.72
C TRP A 224 13.24 -18.82 0.62
N LYS A 225 13.30 -19.47 1.78
CA LYS A 225 13.42 -20.92 1.92
C LYS A 225 12.17 -21.41 2.62
N LEU A 226 11.73 -22.62 2.29
CA LEU A 226 10.56 -23.20 2.90
C LEU A 226 10.84 -23.53 4.38
N PRO A 227 10.14 -22.90 5.35
CA PRO A 227 10.31 -23.21 6.78
C PRO A 227 9.61 -24.53 7.18
N PHE A 228 8.73 -25.04 6.33
CA PHE A 228 8.04 -26.31 6.50
C PHE A 228 8.84 -27.50 5.96
N LEU A 229 8.60 -28.70 6.51
CA LEU A 229 9.09 -29.96 5.96
C LEU A 229 8.37 -30.35 4.66
N SER A 230 7.15 -29.84 4.44
CA SER A 230 6.31 -30.13 3.28
C SER A 230 5.46 -28.91 2.92
N THR A 231 5.12 -28.78 1.64
CA THR A 231 4.11 -27.82 1.16
C THR A 231 2.72 -28.44 1.03
N LYS A 232 2.61 -29.76 1.22
CA LYS A 232 1.34 -30.50 1.14
C LYS A 232 0.66 -30.52 2.50
N PHE A 233 -0.55 -29.98 2.55
CA PHE A 233 -1.42 -30.00 3.72
C PHE A 233 -2.44 -31.12 3.57
N ASN A 234 -2.68 -31.86 4.66
CA ASN A 234 -3.80 -32.78 4.73
C ASN A 234 -5.05 -32.01 5.16
N MET A 235 -5.94 -31.72 4.21
CA MET A 235 -7.14 -30.92 4.47
C MET A 235 -8.14 -31.62 5.40
N SER A 236 -8.13 -32.96 5.44
CA SER A 236 -9.06 -33.73 6.29
C SER A 236 -8.86 -33.53 7.79
N ILE A 237 -7.65 -33.10 8.22
CA ILE A 237 -7.35 -32.91 9.64
C ILE A 237 -7.48 -31.45 10.09
N CYS A 238 -7.70 -30.49 9.18
CA CYS A 238 -7.72 -29.06 9.50
C CYS A 238 -8.84 -28.69 10.48
N GLY A 239 -10.00 -29.35 10.39
CA GLY A 239 -11.13 -29.15 11.32
C GLY A 239 -11.05 -29.93 12.62
N THR A 240 -9.91 -30.56 12.92
CA THR A 240 -9.73 -31.46 14.07
C THR A 240 -8.66 -30.93 15.03
N HIS A 241 -8.55 -31.54 16.21
CA HIS A 241 -7.47 -31.25 17.17
C HIS A 241 -6.06 -31.54 16.61
N ASN A 242 -5.96 -32.31 15.52
CA ASN A 242 -4.68 -32.68 14.88
C ASN A 242 -4.24 -31.70 13.79
N TYR A 243 -4.93 -30.56 13.57
CA TYR A 243 -4.59 -29.57 12.54
C TYR A 243 -3.10 -29.16 12.57
N ILE A 244 -2.50 -29.11 13.75
CA ILE A 244 -1.11 -28.69 13.97
C ILE A 244 -0.10 -29.64 13.28
N GLU A 245 -0.50 -30.88 12.99
CA GLU A 245 0.33 -31.83 12.24
C GLU A 245 0.60 -31.39 10.80
N ASN A 246 -0.16 -30.45 10.25
CA ASN A 246 0.15 -29.81 8.96
C ASN A 246 1.29 -28.79 9.07
N TRP A 247 1.52 -28.21 10.24
CA TRP A 247 2.59 -27.24 10.50
C TRP A 247 3.85 -27.94 11.04
N LYS A 248 4.39 -28.86 10.24
CA LYS A 248 5.68 -29.52 10.54
C LYS A 248 6.83 -28.67 10.04
N TYR A 249 7.64 -28.12 10.96
CA TYR A 249 8.73 -27.19 10.64
C TYR A 249 10.09 -27.87 10.51
N ASN A 250 10.93 -27.31 9.64
CA ASN A 250 12.36 -27.52 9.69
C ASN A 250 12.93 -26.70 10.86
N LYS A 251 13.45 -27.40 11.88
CA LYS A 251 13.95 -26.79 13.13
C LYS A 251 15.02 -25.71 12.90
N SER A 252 15.76 -25.73 11.80
CA SER A 252 16.76 -24.69 11.49
C SER A 252 16.16 -23.30 11.21
N PHE A 253 14.85 -23.21 10.94
CA PHE A 253 14.13 -21.95 10.77
C PHE A 253 13.32 -21.53 12.01
N VAL A 254 13.24 -22.36 13.03
CA VAL A 254 12.59 -21.99 14.29
C VAL A 254 13.62 -21.25 15.16
N SER A 255 13.24 -20.13 15.76
CA SER A 255 14.13 -19.31 16.57
C SER A 255 13.39 -18.70 17.75
N GLU A 256 14.14 -18.30 18.78
CA GLU A 256 13.58 -17.60 19.94
C GLU A 256 13.00 -16.24 19.54
N SER A 257 11.87 -15.86 20.14
CA SER A 257 11.19 -14.59 19.83
C SER A 257 12.11 -13.38 20.02
N ASN A 258 12.99 -13.41 21.02
CA ASN A 258 13.95 -12.32 21.26
C ASN A 258 15.02 -12.21 20.16
N GLU A 259 15.45 -13.33 19.56
CA GLU A 259 16.40 -13.32 18.45
C GLU A 259 15.77 -12.65 17.22
N ILE A 260 14.55 -13.09 16.85
CA ILE A 260 13.80 -12.53 15.72
C ILE A 260 13.53 -11.03 15.95
N ARG A 261 13.05 -10.66 17.14
CA ARG A 261 12.78 -9.26 17.51
C ARG A 261 14.04 -8.41 17.42
N THR A 262 15.18 -8.90 17.88
CA THR A 262 16.46 -8.18 17.81
C THR A 262 16.88 -7.95 16.36
N GLN A 263 16.75 -8.95 15.49
CA GLN A 263 17.05 -8.81 14.06
C GLN A 263 16.12 -7.80 13.39
N LEU A 264 14.81 -7.90 13.61
CA LEU A 264 13.83 -6.99 13.04
C LEU A 264 14.03 -5.55 13.54
N ASN A 265 14.30 -5.36 14.83
CA ASN A 265 14.55 -4.04 15.42
C ASN A 265 15.78 -3.34 14.79
N ARG A 266 16.84 -4.08 14.46
CA ARG A 266 17.99 -3.52 13.72
C ARG A 266 17.55 -2.96 12.36
N ILE A 267 16.72 -3.70 11.63
CA ILE A 267 16.20 -3.27 10.32
C ILE A 267 15.28 -2.05 10.50
N ILE A 268 14.39 -2.09 11.49
CA ILE A 268 13.46 -0.99 11.82
C ILE A 268 14.26 0.28 12.09
N THR A 269 15.24 0.25 13.00
CA THR A 269 16.08 1.41 13.33
C THR A 269 16.84 1.94 12.10
N LEU A 270 17.36 1.05 11.25
CA LEU A 270 18.03 1.47 10.01
C LEU A 270 17.08 2.21 9.07
N LYS A 271 15.84 1.73 8.96
CA LYS A 271 14.83 2.34 8.08
C LYS A 271 14.23 3.59 8.66
N ASP A 272 14.08 3.70 9.96
CA ASP A 272 13.62 4.94 10.58
C ASP A 272 14.68 6.05 10.40
N ASN A 273 15.97 5.72 10.48
CA ASN A 273 17.04 6.64 10.12
C ASN A 273 17.04 7.02 8.64
N GLU A 274 16.75 6.06 7.74
CA GLU A 274 16.62 6.34 6.31
C GLU A 274 15.42 7.26 6.02
N TYR A 275 14.30 7.06 6.72
CA TYR A 275 13.10 7.90 6.62
C TYR A 275 13.43 9.37 6.86
N TYR A 276 14.14 9.71 7.95
CA TYR A 276 14.52 11.09 8.24
C TYR A 276 15.42 11.71 7.15
N ARG A 277 16.34 10.93 6.58
CA ARG A 277 17.17 11.39 5.46
C ARG A 277 16.34 11.66 4.21
N LYS A 278 15.36 10.79 3.93
CA LYS A 278 14.48 10.90 2.76
C LYS A 278 13.49 12.06 2.92
N LYS A 279 12.97 12.29 4.12
CA LYS A 279 12.17 13.46 4.51
C LYS A 279 12.94 14.76 4.24
N LYS A 280 14.17 14.90 4.76
CA LYS A 280 15.02 16.08 4.49
C LYS A 280 15.34 16.25 3.00
N LYS A 281 15.57 15.14 2.29
CA LYS A 281 15.80 15.18 0.84
C LYS A 281 14.55 15.66 0.08
N ALA A 282 13.35 15.25 0.50
CA ALA A 282 12.10 15.71 -0.08
C ALA A 282 11.95 17.24 0.07
N GLU A 283 12.16 17.76 1.27
CA GLU A 283 12.11 19.21 1.54
C GLU A 283 13.06 19.99 0.64
N ASN A 284 14.31 19.53 0.51
CA ASN A 284 15.30 20.17 -0.36
C ASN A 284 14.90 20.15 -1.84
N LEU A 285 14.37 19.03 -2.33
CA LEU A 285 13.92 18.91 -3.72
C LEU A 285 12.71 19.81 -4.01
N LEU A 286 11.74 19.85 -3.11
CA LEU A 286 10.57 20.72 -3.24
C LEU A 286 10.95 22.20 -3.25
N ASN A 287 11.87 22.62 -2.37
CA ASN A 287 12.38 23.99 -2.36
C ASN A 287 13.07 24.37 -3.68
N ASN A 288 13.81 23.43 -4.29
CA ASN A 288 14.46 23.66 -5.58
C ASN A 288 13.45 23.72 -6.73
N LEU A 289 12.42 22.87 -6.72
CA LEU A 289 11.35 22.90 -7.71
C LEU A 289 10.58 24.23 -7.65
N MET A 290 10.22 24.70 -6.46
CA MET A 290 9.56 25.99 -6.28
C MET A 290 10.40 27.18 -6.76
N LYS A 291 11.72 27.17 -6.49
CA LYS A 291 12.64 28.19 -7.01
C LYS A 291 12.68 28.18 -8.54
N ASN A 292 12.74 27.00 -9.14
CA ASN A 292 12.78 26.86 -10.59
C ASN A 292 11.48 27.35 -11.24
N ASP A 293 10.32 27.02 -10.68
CA ASP A 293 9.02 27.52 -11.16
C ASP A 293 8.93 29.04 -11.07
N LEU A 294 9.38 29.64 -9.95
CA LEU A 294 9.45 31.10 -9.80
C LEU A 294 10.40 31.73 -10.83
N THR A 295 11.57 31.14 -11.07
CA THR A 295 12.48 31.63 -12.12
C THR A 295 11.93 31.46 -13.53
N TRP A 296 11.19 30.39 -13.79
CA TRP A 296 10.54 30.16 -15.08
C TRP A 296 9.42 31.16 -15.32
N HIS A 297 8.56 31.40 -14.33
CA HIS A 297 7.53 32.43 -14.39
C HIS A 297 8.12 33.83 -14.54
N TYR A 298 9.20 34.15 -13.81
CA TYR A 298 9.91 35.42 -13.95
C TYR A 298 10.49 35.61 -15.36
N ASN A 299 11.19 34.61 -15.90
CA ASN A 299 11.76 34.68 -17.25
C ASN A 299 10.69 34.65 -18.36
N SER A 300 9.58 33.95 -18.14
CA SER A 300 8.41 33.97 -19.03
C SER A 300 7.73 35.34 -19.02
N SER A 301 7.61 35.98 -17.84
CA SER A 301 7.08 37.35 -17.75
C SER A 301 7.99 38.38 -18.42
N ILE A 302 9.32 38.25 -18.27
CA ILE A 302 10.30 39.10 -18.98
C ILE A 302 10.20 38.90 -20.49
N ASN A 303 10.14 37.66 -20.97
CA ASN A 303 10.00 37.38 -22.41
C ASN A 303 8.65 37.85 -22.96
N SER A 304 7.57 37.83 -22.16
CA SER A 304 6.29 38.42 -22.57
C SER A 304 6.32 39.96 -22.60
N SER A 305 7.08 40.60 -21.71
CA SER A 305 7.28 42.06 -21.72
C SER A 305 8.23 42.55 -22.83
N LEU A 306 9.02 41.66 -23.43
CA LEU A 306 9.88 41.94 -24.59
C LEU A 306 9.17 41.74 -25.93
N LEU A 307 7.88 41.34 -25.92
CA LEU A 307 7.05 41.14 -27.12
C LEU A 307 5.94 42.18 -27.30
N GLU A 308 5.87 43.22 -26.46
CA GLU A 308 5.01 44.37 -26.71
C GLU A 308 5.63 45.28 -27.78
N ILE A 309 5.33 44.98 -29.04
CA ILE A 309 5.47 45.94 -30.15
C ILE A 309 4.42 47.05 -29.93
N PRO A 310 4.79 48.34 -29.93
CA PRO A 310 3.80 49.41 -29.77
C PRO A 310 2.89 49.48 -31.00
N LEU A 311 1.59 49.30 -30.80
CA LEU A 311 0.56 49.69 -31.76
C LEU A 311 0.54 51.21 -31.86
N ASN A 312 1.15 51.74 -32.92
CA ASN A 312 1.08 53.16 -33.24
C ASN A 312 -0.19 53.45 -34.05
N MET A 313 -0.95 54.44 -33.58
CA MET A 313 -2.17 54.95 -34.18
C MET A 313 -1.97 55.51 -35.59
N GLN A 314 -2.84 55.13 -36.54
CA GLN A 314 -3.28 56.02 -37.61
C GLN A 314 -4.81 55.94 -37.77
N LYS A 315 -5.47 57.03 -37.36
CA LYS A 315 -6.82 57.38 -37.80
C LYS A 315 -6.75 57.80 -39.27
N GLN A 316 -7.58 57.23 -40.12
CA GLN A 316 -8.20 57.97 -41.22
C GLN A 316 -9.59 57.40 -41.54
N ASN A 317 -10.55 58.32 -41.52
CA ASN A 317 -11.95 58.13 -41.89
C ASN A 317 -12.07 57.66 -43.34
N LEU A 318 -13.01 56.74 -43.60
CA LEU A 318 -13.89 56.86 -44.77
C LEU A 318 -15.25 56.20 -44.50
N ASN A 319 -16.29 57.03 -44.63
CA ASN A 319 -17.69 56.68 -44.63
C ASN A 319 -18.06 55.85 -45.87
N SER A 320 -18.92 54.84 -45.70
CA SER A 320 -20.14 54.53 -46.48
C SER A 320 -20.64 53.14 -46.05
N GLN A 321 -21.69 53.02 -45.24
CA GLN A 321 -23.12 52.94 -45.57
C GLN A 321 -23.57 51.68 -46.33
N ILE A 322 -24.64 51.04 -45.80
CA ILE A 322 -25.66 50.15 -46.43
C ILE A 322 -25.28 48.65 -46.47
N LEU A 323 -26.11 47.65 -46.09
CA LEU A 323 -27.38 47.48 -45.36
C LEU A 323 -27.66 45.96 -45.30
N VAL A 324 -28.37 45.51 -44.25
CA VAL A 324 -28.98 44.18 -43.99
C VAL A 324 -28.04 43.01 -43.73
#